data_AF-A0A813T1T8-F1
#
_entry.id   AF-A0A813T1T8-F1
#
_cell.length_a   1.000
_cell.length_b   1.000
_cell.length_c   1.000
_cell.angle_alpha   90.00
_cell.angle_beta   90.00
_cell.angle_gamma   90.00
#
_symmetry.space_group_name_H-M   'P 1'
#
loop_
_entity.id
_entity.type
_entity.pdbx_description
1 polymer ?
#
loop_
_entity_poly.entity_id
_entity_poly.type
_entity_poly.pdbx_seq_one_letter_code
_entity_poly.pdbx_strand_id
1 'polypeptide(L)'
;MKPSIVIAGLDQEFLGEILQELTGESKTIDNNPIEWTIDTKYYTADVHLCPVNTKMLVEESVANSAQMLIVLIDPVQINSRTKLDSWLPFFSVLSDCEAKFVVARSISAIAETISKTDIKQWCTEHGYELLELEKSATSETDDDDEDENTHLYRDVYGVPRLMQTLHVHQWPNMNLKGRMKLFSMTLRNTMILDDE
;
A
#
# COMPACT_ATOMS: atom_id res chain seq x y z
N MET A 1 12.66 -14.52 -7.89
CA MET A 1 12.29 -13.24 -8.53
C MET A 1 12.09 -12.22 -7.42
N LYS A 2 12.45 -10.94 -7.62
CA LYS A 2 12.14 -9.92 -6.60
C LYS A 2 10.61 -9.70 -6.59
N PRO A 3 9.98 -9.57 -5.42
CA PRO A 3 8.57 -9.20 -5.35
C PRO A 3 8.34 -7.79 -5.93
N SER A 4 7.17 -7.58 -6.52
CA SER A 4 6.81 -6.33 -7.18
C SER A 4 5.59 -5.69 -6.53
N ILE A 5 5.58 -4.36 -6.52
CA ILE A 5 4.44 -3.51 -6.20
C ILE A 5 4.03 -2.81 -7.48
N VAL A 6 2.83 -3.07 -7.96
CA VAL A 6 2.28 -2.34 -9.11
C VAL A 6 1.55 -1.11 -8.60
N ILE A 7 1.95 0.08 -9.05
CA ILE A 7 1.29 1.34 -8.70
C ILE A 7 0.63 1.92 -9.95
N ALA A 8 -0.68 1.73 -10.06
CA ALA A 8 -1.49 2.23 -11.15
C ALA A 8 -1.98 3.65 -10.86
N GLY A 9 -1.48 4.63 -11.62
CA GLY A 9 -1.93 6.01 -11.57
C GLY A 9 -3.02 6.27 -12.59
N LEU A 10 -4.24 6.55 -12.14
CA LEU A 10 -5.30 7.07 -13.01
C LEU A 10 -5.06 8.52 -13.43
N ASP A 11 -4.16 9.18 -12.70
CA ASP A 11 -3.65 10.53 -12.91
C ASP A 11 -2.11 10.50 -12.89
N GLN A 12 -1.49 11.10 -13.90
CA GLN A 12 -0.03 11.06 -14.04
C GLN A 12 0.69 11.95 -13.03
N GLU A 13 0.11 13.10 -12.69
CA GLU A 13 0.70 14.03 -11.73
C GLU A 13 0.70 13.41 -10.34
N PHE A 14 -0.44 12.83 -9.92
CA PHE A 14 -0.56 12.16 -8.64
C PHE A 14 0.37 10.94 -8.52
N LEU A 15 0.50 10.15 -9.59
CA LEU A 15 1.46 9.05 -9.61
C LEU A 15 2.90 9.55 -9.44
N GLY A 16 3.26 10.65 -10.10
CA GLY A 16 4.58 11.27 -9.99
C GLY A 16 4.88 11.74 -8.56
N GLU A 17 3.94 12.41 -7.92
CA GLU A 17 4.05 12.86 -6.52
C GLU A 17 4.28 11.68 -5.57
N ILE A 18 3.46 10.63 -5.66
CA ILE A 18 3.57 9.46 -4.79
C ILE A 18 4.91 8.74 -5.01
N LEU A 19 5.35 8.58 -6.25
CA LEU A 19 6.65 7.96 -6.54
C LEU A 19 7.81 8.79 -5.99
N GLN A 20 7.74 10.12 -6.13
CA GLN A 20 8.76 11.02 -5.59
C GLN A 20 8.81 10.95 -4.07
N GLU A 21 7.66 10.95 -3.40
CA GLU A 21 7.61 10.83 -1.93
C GLU A 21 8.05 9.45 -1.44
N LEU A 22 7.73 8.37 -2.15
CA LEU A 22 8.13 7.02 -1.77
C LEU A 22 9.64 6.77 -1.95
N THR A 23 10.20 7.27 -3.06
CA THR A 23 11.59 6.95 -3.45
C THR A 23 12.59 8.04 -3.12
N GLY A 24 12.13 9.28 -2.87
CA GLY A 24 12.97 10.46 -2.73
C GLY A 24 13.54 10.98 -4.06
N GLU A 25 13.24 10.34 -5.20
CA GLU A 25 13.78 10.66 -6.51
C GLU A 25 12.67 11.13 -7.45
N SER A 26 12.88 12.25 -8.14
CA SER A 26 11.99 12.64 -9.24
C SER A 26 12.31 11.77 -10.45
N LYS A 27 11.40 10.85 -10.80
CA LYS A 27 11.53 9.95 -11.94
C LYS A 27 10.50 10.28 -13.01
N THR A 28 10.93 10.22 -14.26
CA THR A 28 10.02 10.20 -15.40
C THR A 28 9.22 8.90 -15.36
N ILE A 29 7.89 9.00 -15.44
CA ILE A 29 7.02 7.82 -15.45
C ILE A 29 7.11 7.17 -16.83
N ASP A 30 8.03 6.21 -16.97
CA ASP A 30 8.31 5.48 -18.20
C ASP A 30 7.84 4.01 -18.15
N ASN A 31 7.04 3.66 -17.13
CA ASN A 31 6.55 2.32 -16.81
C ASN A 31 7.64 1.27 -16.54
N ASN A 32 8.90 1.68 -16.37
CA ASN A 32 9.98 0.76 -16.05
C ASN A 32 9.99 0.44 -14.53
N PRO A 33 10.28 -0.82 -14.14
CA PRO A 33 10.46 -1.17 -12.74
C PRO A 33 11.58 -0.36 -12.08
N ILE A 34 11.26 0.23 -10.93
CA ILE A 34 12.20 0.95 -10.08
C ILE A 34 12.66 0.02 -8.96
N GLU A 35 13.97 -0.18 -8.87
CA GLU A 35 14.60 -0.85 -7.74
C GLU A 35 14.39 -0.02 -6.47
N TRP A 36 13.78 -0.63 -5.45
CA TRP A 36 13.52 0.03 -4.18
C TRP A 36 13.72 -0.94 -3.01
N THR A 37 14.30 -0.43 -1.93
CA THR A 37 14.50 -1.22 -0.72
C THR A 37 13.57 -0.69 0.36
N ILE A 38 12.68 -1.56 0.82
CA ILE A 38 11.91 -1.33 2.04
C ILE A 38 12.87 -1.54 3.20
N ASP A 39 13.07 -0.49 3.99
CA ASP A 39 13.99 -0.50 5.11
C ASP A 39 13.27 -0.12 6.41
N THR A 40 12.90 -1.13 7.21
CA THR A 40 12.21 -0.94 8.49
C THR A 40 13.16 -1.11 9.67
N LYS A 41 12.66 -0.87 10.89
CA LYS A 41 13.41 -1.20 12.11
C LYS A 41 13.71 -2.69 12.25
N TYR A 42 12.89 -3.55 11.64
CA TYR A 42 12.89 -5.00 11.90
C TYR A 42 13.43 -5.82 10.74
N TYR A 43 13.32 -5.33 9.50
CA TYR A 43 13.75 -6.06 8.32
C TYR A 43 14.11 -5.12 7.17
N THR A 44 14.80 -5.66 6.16
CA THR A 44 14.91 -5.05 4.83
C THR A 44 14.30 -5.97 3.77
N ALA A 45 13.72 -5.42 2.71
CA ALA A 45 13.24 -6.21 1.58
C ALA A 45 13.46 -5.42 0.27
N ASP A 46 14.07 -6.08 -0.72
CA ASP A 46 14.25 -5.47 -2.05
C ASP A 46 13.04 -5.76 -2.92
N VAL A 47 12.40 -4.72 -3.43
CA VAL A 47 11.19 -4.81 -4.23
C VAL A 47 11.36 -4.06 -5.54
N HIS A 48 10.53 -4.40 -6.52
CA HIS A 48 10.34 -3.58 -7.70
C HIS A 48 9.09 -2.74 -7.57
N LEU A 49 9.22 -1.41 -7.60
CA LEU A 49 8.08 -0.51 -7.78
C LEU A 49 7.81 -0.38 -9.28
N CYS A 50 6.66 -0.84 -9.73
CA CYS A 50 6.26 -0.84 -11.13
C CYS A 50 5.18 0.22 -11.34
N PRO A 51 5.55 1.47 -11.69
CA PRO A 51 4.57 2.51 -11.98
C PRO A 51 3.85 2.21 -13.29
N VAL A 52 2.53 2.39 -13.33
CA VAL A 52 1.72 2.18 -14.52
C VAL A 52 0.80 3.37 -14.72
N ASN A 53 0.99 4.11 -15.80
CA ASN A 53 0.17 5.27 -16.16
C ASN A 53 -0.76 5.05 -17.37
N THR A 54 -0.62 3.90 -18.03
CA THR A 54 -1.39 3.55 -19.23
C THR A 54 -1.84 2.10 -19.10
N LYS A 55 -3.01 1.75 -19.66
CA LYS A 55 -3.57 0.37 -19.67
C LYS A 55 -2.79 -0.61 -20.57
N MET A 56 -1.50 -0.37 -20.78
CA MET A 56 -0.66 -1.27 -21.56
C MET A 56 -0.48 -2.59 -20.79
N LEU A 57 -0.13 -3.65 -21.51
CA LEU A 57 0.13 -4.95 -20.92
C LEU A 57 1.22 -4.83 -19.86
N VAL A 58 0.92 -5.30 -18.64
CA VAL A 58 1.95 -5.58 -17.64
C VAL A 58 2.80 -6.72 -18.20
N GLU A 59 4.13 -6.59 -18.10
CA GLU A 59 5.00 -7.70 -18.45
C GLU A 59 4.65 -8.93 -17.60
N GLU A 60 4.67 -10.12 -18.20
CA GLU A 60 4.35 -11.38 -17.52
C GLU A 60 5.25 -11.61 -16.30
N SER A 61 6.51 -11.16 -16.37
CA SER A 61 7.44 -11.14 -15.25
C SER A 61 6.88 -10.36 -14.06
N VAL A 62 6.44 -9.12 -14.27
CA VAL A 62 5.87 -8.26 -13.22
C VAL A 62 4.56 -8.83 -12.69
N ALA A 63 3.69 -9.34 -13.56
CA ALA A 63 2.42 -9.95 -13.13
C ALA A 63 2.65 -11.15 -12.19
N ASN A 64 3.65 -11.98 -12.48
CA ASN A 64 3.98 -13.17 -11.68
C ASN A 64 4.72 -12.85 -10.36
N SER A 65 5.37 -11.69 -10.23
CA SER A 65 5.97 -11.23 -8.96
C SER A 65 5.12 -10.24 -8.19
N ALA A 66 4.00 -9.79 -8.73
CA ALA A 66 3.17 -8.78 -8.09
C ALA A 66 2.61 -9.32 -6.76
N GLN A 67 3.06 -8.74 -5.65
CA GLN A 67 2.55 -9.02 -4.31
C GLN A 67 1.47 -8.04 -3.92
N MET A 68 1.57 -6.82 -4.46
CA MET A 68 0.67 -5.73 -4.11
C MET A 68 0.27 -4.92 -5.34
N LEU A 69 -1.01 -4.60 -5.44
CA LEU A 69 -1.56 -3.64 -6.40
C LEU A 69 -2.05 -2.40 -5.65
N ILE A 70 -1.55 -1.23 -6.04
CA ILE A 70 -1.93 0.06 -5.49
C ILE A 70 -2.55 0.87 -6.62
N VAL A 71 -3.79 1.31 -6.45
CA VAL A 71 -4.52 2.13 -7.43
C VAL A 71 -4.66 3.54 -6.86
N LEU A 72 -3.99 4.50 -7.49
CA LEU A 72 -4.04 5.89 -7.08
C LEU A 72 -5.25 6.57 -7.74
N ILE A 73 -6.12 7.15 -6.93
CA ILE A 73 -7.29 7.89 -7.38
C ILE A 73 -7.30 9.29 -6.76
N ASP A 74 -7.61 10.28 -7.60
CA ASP A 74 -8.03 11.60 -7.13
C ASP A 74 -9.56 11.66 -7.18
N PRO A 75 -10.25 11.56 -6.03
CA PRO A 75 -11.71 11.52 -5.97
C PRO A 75 -12.35 12.79 -6.52
N VAL A 76 -11.66 13.93 -6.44
CA VAL A 76 -12.16 15.24 -6.87
C VAL A 76 -12.24 15.34 -8.40
N GLN A 77 -11.56 14.45 -9.13
CA GLN A 77 -11.67 14.40 -10.57
C GLN A 77 -13.04 13.88 -11.02
N ILE A 78 -13.65 14.61 -11.95
CA ILE A 78 -14.88 14.19 -12.63
C ILE A 78 -14.64 12.83 -13.31
N ASN A 79 -15.64 11.94 -13.22
CA ASN A 79 -15.62 10.59 -13.76
C ASN A 79 -14.58 9.65 -13.12
N SER A 80 -14.05 9.96 -11.92
CA SER A 80 -13.11 9.09 -11.20
C SER A 80 -13.62 7.65 -11.04
N ARG A 81 -14.92 7.45 -10.77
CA ARG A 81 -15.56 6.11 -10.78
C ARG A 81 -15.46 5.42 -12.14
N THR A 82 -15.89 6.08 -13.20
CA THR A 82 -15.86 5.53 -14.56
C THR A 82 -14.43 5.22 -15.00
N LYS A 83 -13.46 6.07 -14.63
CA LYS A 83 -12.03 5.79 -14.84
C LYS A 83 -11.67 4.49 -14.12
N LEU A 84 -11.95 4.36 -12.83
CA LEU A 84 -11.64 3.17 -12.04
C LEU A 84 -12.23 1.89 -12.66
N ASP A 85 -13.51 1.91 -13.02
CA ASP A 85 -14.18 0.77 -13.67
C ASP A 85 -13.54 0.42 -15.02
N SER A 86 -13.11 1.42 -15.77
CA SER A 86 -12.45 1.20 -17.06
C SER A 86 -11.07 0.53 -16.96
N TRP A 87 -10.46 0.49 -15.77
CA TRP A 87 -9.18 -0.18 -15.49
C TRP A 87 -9.36 -1.61 -14.94
N LEU A 88 -10.58 -2.03 -14.58
CA LEU A 88 -10.85 -3.38 -14.07
C LEU A 88 -10.29 -4.51 -14.96
N PRO A 89 -10.38 -4.47 -16.30
CA PRO A 89 -9.78 -5.52 -17.14
C PRO A 89 -8.27 -5.61 -16.95
N PHE A 90 -7.58 -4.48 -16.78
CA PHE A 90 -6.14 -4.47 -16.50
C PHE A 90 -5.85 -5.04 -15.10
N PHE A 91 -6.62 -4.66 -14.09
CA PHE A 91 -6.45 -5.17 -12.73
C PHE A 91 -6.72 -6.67 -12.60
N SER A 92 -7.57 -7.24 -13.44
CA SER A 92 -7.85 -8.68 -13.45
C SER A 92 -6.62 -9.54 -13.77
N VAL A 93 -5.62 -9.00 -14.48
CA VAL A 93 -4.34 -9.68 -14.73
C VAL A 93 -3.49 -9.75 -13.46
N LEU A 94 -3.77 -8.88 -12.48
CA LEU A 94 -3.11 -8.78 -11.18
C LEU A 94 -4.04 -9.27 -10.06
N SER A 95 -4.96 -10.19 -10.38
CA SER A 95 -5.93 -10.72 -9.42
C SER A 95 -5.27 -11.46 -8.25
N ASP A 96 -4.08 -11.98 -8.47
CA ASP A 96 -3.40 -12.88 -7.54
C ASP A 96 -2.49 -12.14 -6.55
N CYS A 97 -2.42 -10.79 -6.64
CA CYS A 97 -1.77 -9.97 -5.62
C CYS A 97 -2.38 -10.26 -4.25
N GLU A 98 -1.53 -10.50 -3.25
CA GLU A 98 -1.94 -10.77 -1.86
C GLU A 98 -2.64 -9.57 -1.22
N ALA A 99 -2.27 -8.36 -1.62
CA ALA A 99 -2.86 -7.12 -1.12
C ALA A 99 -3.22 -6.17 -2.27
N LYS A 100 -4.38 -5.53 -2.17
CA LYS A 100 -4.88 -4.59 -3.16
C LYS A 100 -5.42 -3.36 -2.47
N PHE A 101 -4.90 -2.19 -2.84
CA PHE A 101 -5.26 -0.93 -2.22
C PHE A 101 -5.80 0.05 -3.25
N VAL A 102 -6.85 0.79 -2.89
CA VAL A 102 -7.20 2.05 -3.52
C VAL A 102 -6.69 3.16 -2.61
N VAL A 103 -5.76 3.97 -3.11
CA VAL A 103 -5.19 5.11 -2.37
C VAL A 103 -5.83 6.38 -2.90
N ALA A 104 -6.65 7.02 -2.07
CA ALA A 104 -7.37 8.24 -2.40
C ALA A 104 -6.63 9.46 -1.84
N ARG A 105 -6.37 10.46 -2.69
CA ARG A 105 -5.74 11.73 -2.29
C ARG A 105 -6.55 12.45 -1.21
N SER A 106 -7.76 12.89 -1.56
CA SER A 106 -8.68 13.57 -0.65
C SER A 106 -10.11 13.21 -1.02
N ILE A 107 -10.86 12.67 -0.07
CA ILE A 107 -12.28 12.40 -0.27
C ILE A 107 -13.07 13.57 0.32
N SER A 108 -13.34 14.56 -0.52
CA SER A 108 -14.24 15.66 -0.18
C SER A 108 -15.67 15.33 -0.62
N ALA A 109 -16.66 15.81 0.13
CA ALA A 109 -18.07 15.67 -0.20
C ALA A 109 -18.48 16.77 -1.19
N ILE A 110 -18.07 16.65 -2.46
CA ILE A 110 -18.54 17.52 -3.55
C ILE A 110 -19.54 16.74 -4.40
N ALA A 111 -20.65 17.36 -4.80
CA ALA A 111 -21.77 16.67 -5.45
C ALA A 111 -21.45 16.05 -6.83
N GLU A 112 -20.39 16.51 -7.51
CA GLU A 112 -19.98 16.04 -8.84
C GLU A 112 -18.86 14.98 -8.78
N THR A 113 -18.45 14.58 -7.57
CA THR A 113 -17.31 13.68 -7.33
C THR A 113 -17.77 12.36 -6.73
N ILE A 114 -16.92 11.32 -6.78
CA ILE A 114 -17.24 10.04 -6.15
C ILE A 114 -17.28 10.20 -4.63
N SER A 115 -18.35 9.71 -3.96
CA SER A 115 -18.46 9.82 -2.52
C SER A 115 -17.55 8.82 -1.79
N LYS A 116 -17.25 9.08 -0.51
CA LYS A 116 -16.53 8.15 0.37
C LYS A 116 -17.20 6.78 0.42
N THR A 117 -18.53 6.78 0.55
CA THR A 117 -19.34 5.57 0.60
C THR A 117 -19.22 4.78 -0.70
N ASP A 118 -19.26 5.47 -1.85
CA ASP A 118 -19.16 4.81 -3.15
C ASP A 118 -17.78 4.17 -3.38
N ILE A 119 -16.69 4.84 -2.97
CA ILE A 119 -15.33 4.26 -3.04
C ILE A 119 -15.24 3.05 -2.12
N LYS A 120 -15.68 3.17 -0.87
CA LYS A 120 -15.63 2.05 0.10
C LYS A 120 -16.42 0.84 -0.38
N GLN A 121 -17.62 1.10 -0.92
CA GLN A 121 -18.43 0.06 -1.52
C GLN A 121 -17.71 -0.60 -2.71
N TRP A 122 -17.15 0.19 -3.62
CA TRP A 122 -16.38 -0.34 -4.74
C TRP A 122 -15.20 -1.21 -4.30
N CYS A 123 -14.46 -0.74 -3.28
CA CYS A 123 -13.32 -1.48 -2.73
C CYS A 123 -13.77 -2.83 -2.17
N THR A 124 -14.86 -2.84 -1.41
CA THR A 124 -15.45 -4.06 -0.83
C THR A 124 -15.90 -5.04 -1.92
N GLU A 125 -16.59 -4.54 -2.96
CA GLU A 125 -17.09 -5.35 -4.07
C GLU A 125 -15.96 -6.03 -4.87
N HIS A 126 -14.79 -5.39 -4.97
CA HIS A 126 -13.66 -5.87 -5.79
C HIS A 126 -12.48 -6.42 -4.98
N GLY A 127 -12.60 -6.48 -3.65
CA GLY A 127 -11.57 -7.01 -2.76
C GLY A 127 -10.34 -6.10 -2.59
N TYR A 128 -10.55 -4.79 -2.59
CA TYR A 128 -9.54 -3.77 -2.29
C TYR A 128 -9.75 -3.20 -0.88
N GLU A 129 -8.67 -2.72 -0.27
CA GLU A 129 -8.71 -1.89 0.93
C GLU A 129 -8.55 -0.41 0.55
N LEU A 130 -9.32 0.48 1.19
CA LEU A 130 -9.23 1.92 0.98
C LEU A 130 -8.20 2.54 1.93
N LEU A 131 -7.25 3.28 1.38
CA LEU A 131 -6.29 4.10 2.13
C LEU A 131 -6.48 5.58 1.77
N GLU A 132 -6.84 6.39 2.75
CA GLU A 132 -7.03 7.84 2.58
C GLU A 132 -5.74 8.57 2.95
N LEU A 133 -5.22 9.40 2.04
CA LEU A 133 -4.02 10.21 2.32
C LEU A 133 -4.33 11.47 3.12
N GLU A 134 -5.55 12.01 3.04
CA GLU A 134 -5.96 13.17 3.83
C GLU A 134 -7.06 12.83 4.83
N LYS A 135 -7.08 13.56 5.95
CA LYS A 135 -8.15 13.42 6.95
C LYS A 135 -9.45 13.98 6.38
N SER A 136 -10.50 13.16 6.28
CA SER A 136 -11.84 13.68 6.01
C SER A 136 -12.32 14.52 7.21
N ALA A 137 -12.76 15.75 6.96
CA ALA A 137 -13.31 16.66 7.97
C ALA A 137 -14.55 16.11 8.70
N THR A 138 -15.14 15.02 8.19
CA THR A 138 -16.29 14.31 8.74
C THR A 138 -15.90 12.99 9.42
N SER A 139 -14.67 12.84 9.90
CA SER A 139 -14.35 11.73 10.81
C SER A 139 -15.12 11.97 12.11
N GLU A 140 -16.27 11.31 12.22
CA GLU A 140 -17.15 11.30 13.38
C GLU A 140 -16.37 10.77 14.61
N THR A 141 -15.93 11.72 15.42
CA THR A 141 -15.77 11.70 16.88
C THR A 141 -16.08 13.16 17.27
N ASP A 142 -17.16 13.55 17.96
CA ASP A 142 -17.90 12.85 19.02
C ASP A 142 -16.98 12.15 20.02
N ASP A 143 -15.85 12.81 20.34
CA ASP A 143 -15.12 12.65 21.60
C ASP A 143 -14.47 14.01 21.91
N ASP A 144 -15.31 14.91 22.43
CA ASP A 144 -14.95 16.14 23.15
C ASP A 144 -14.39 15.80 24.55
N ASP A 145 -13.52 14.79 24.64
CA ASP A 145 -12.73 14.48 25.82
C ASP A 145 -11.25 14.68 25.46
N GLU A 146 -10.84 15.95 25.43
CA GLU A 146 -9.43 16.37 25.43
C GLU A 146 -8.76 15.95 26.75
N ASP A 147 -8.46 14.65 26.89
CA ASP A 147 -7.44 14.19 27.81
C ASP A 147 -6.08 14.55 27.19
N GLU A 148 -5.35 15.47 27.81
CA GLU A 148 -4.00 15.96 27.42
C GLU A 148 -2.95 14.82 27.24
N ASN A 149 -3.32 13.57 27.52
CA ASN A 149 -2.49 12.37 27.38
C ASN A 149 -2.74 11.56 26.08
N THR A 150 -3.75 11.90 25.27
CA THR A 150 -4.06 11.23 23.97
C THR A 150 -3.19 11.78 22.81
N HIS A 151 -2.11 12.49 23.10
CA HIS A 151 -1.16 12.96 22.08
C HIS A 151 -0.21 11.88 21.53
N LEU A 152 -0.29 10.64 22.03
CA LEU A 152 0.65 9.57 21.65
C LEU A 152 0.26 8.80 20.38
N TYR A 153 -0.94 9.00 19.85
CA TYR A 153 -1.40 8.39 18.58
C TYR A 153 -1.94 9.47 17.66
N ARG A 154 -1.09 10.41 17.24
CA ARG A 154 -1.42 11.26 16.11
C ARG A 154 -1.56 10.34 14.89
N ASP A 155 -2.77 10.20 14.37
CA ASP A 155 -3.03 9.49 13.13
C ASP A 155 -2.03 9.94 12.06
N VAL A 156 -1.31 8.98 11.51
CA VAL A 156 -0.37 9.23 10.43
C VAL A 156 -1.17 9.25 9.14
N TYR A 157 -1.36 10.44 8.57
CA TYR A 157 -1.96 10.66 7.25
C TYR A 157 -0.87 10.85 6.19
N GLY A 158 -1.25 10.87 4.91
CA GLY A 158 -0.39 11.11 3.76
C GLY A 158 0.39 9.88 3.31
N VAL A 159 1.44 10.10 2.50
CA VAL A 159 2.37 9.03 2.09
C VAL A 159 2.99 8.27 3.28
N PRO A 160 3.24 8.88 4.45
CA PRO A 160 3.63 8.13 5.63
C PRO A 160 2.67 6.98 6.01
N ARG A 161 1.36 7.11 5.74
CA ARG A 161 0.38 6.03 5.95
C ARG A 161 0.56 4.89 4.95
N LEU A 162 0.80 5.24 3.70
CA LEU A 162 1.12 4.26 2.66
C LEU A 162 2.41 3.51 3.01
N MET A 163 3.44 4.23 3.44
CA MET A 163 4.71 3.64 3.91
C MET A 163 4.52 2.67 5.07
N GLN A 164 3.71 3.01 6.08
CA GLN A 164 3.39 2.09 7.17
C GLN A 164 2.76 0.79 6.66
N THR A 165 1.86 0.90 5.70
CA THR A 165 1.20 -0.26 5.07
C THR A 165 2.22 -1.15 4.36
N LEU A 166 3.16 -0.55 3.62
CA LEU A 166 4.26 -1.27 2.96
C LEU A 166 5.24 -1.91 3.97
N HIS A 167 5.47 -1.26 5.11
CA HIS A 167 6.36 -1.73 6.19
C HIS A 167 5.80 -2.88 7.03
N VAL A 168 4.48 -3.10 7.02
CA VAL A 168 3.86 -4.22 7.74
C VAL A 168 3.60 -5.43 6.86
N HIS A 169 3.68 -5.25 5.53
CA HIS A 169 3.51 -6.34 4.58
C HIS A 169 4.63 -7.38 4.71
N GLN A 170 4.27 -8.66 4.62
CA GLN A 170 5.18 -9.78 4.80
C GLN A 170 5.88 -10.14 3.48
N TRP A 171 6.88 -9.36 3.11
CA TRP A 171 7.61 -9.56 1.86
C TRP A 171 8.30 -10.94 1.81
N PRO A 172 8.17 -11.70 0.70
CA PRO A 172 8.72 -13.05 0.61
C PRO A 172 10.24 -13.12 0.69
N ASN A 173 10.93 -12.00 0.44
CA ASN A 173 12.39 -11.86 0.50
C ASN A 173 12.86 -10.97 1.66
N MET A 174 12.07 -10.79 2.72
CA MET A 174 12.46 -9.98 3.87
C MET A 174 13.69 -10.57 4.60
N ASN A 175 14.64 -9.72 4.96
CA ASN A 175 15.83 -10.03 5.73
C ASN A 175 15.75 -9.39 7.12
N LEU A 176 15.59 -10.20 8.17
CA LEU A 176 15.43 -9.69 9.53
C LEU A 176 16.71 -9.04 10.09
N LYS A 177 16.57 -7.84 10.66
CA LYS A 177 17.64 -7.11 11.35
C LYS A 177 17.90 -7.70 12.74
N GLY A 178 19.18 -7.66 13.13
CA GLY A 178 19.70 -8.28 14.35
C GLY A 178 19.30 -7.58 15.65
N ARG A 179 18.05 -7.75 16.07
CA ARG A 179 17.60 -7.78 17.49
C ARG A 179 16.62 -8.91 17.81
N MET A 180 16.03 -9.54 16.77
CA MET A 180 15.12 -10.69 16.91
C MET A 180 15.84 -12.05 16.81
N LYS A 181 17.15 -12.09 16.50
CA LYS A 181 17.95 -13.34 16.48
C LYS A 181 18.11 -14.02 17.86
N LEU A 182 17.61 -13.43 18.94
CA LEU A 182 17.79 -13.93 20.31
C LEU A 182 16.66 -14.79 20.87
N PHE A 183 15.54 -14.99 20.16
CA PHE A 183 14.47 -15.90 20.64
C PHE A 183 14.45 -17.28 19.95
N SER A 184 15.39 -17.56 19.04
CA SER A 184 15.67 -18.93 18.60
C SER A 184 16.67 -19.61 19.55
N MET A 185 16.38 -19.62 20.86
CA MET A 185 17.03 -20.52 21.81
C MET A 185 16.28 -21.85 21.78
N THR A 186 16.69 -22.70 20.84
CA THR A 186 16.88 -24.14 21.03
C THR A 186 16.04 -24.81 22.13
N LEU A 187 14.80 -25.22 21.83
CA LEU A 187 14.18 -26.36 22.51
C LEU A 187 14.88 -27.64 22.02
N ARG A 188 16.13 -27.86 22.43
CA ARG A 188 16.70 -29.20 22.46
C ARG A 188 16.30 -29.80 23.79
N ASN A 189 15.16 -30.49 23.79
CA ASN A 189 14.88 -31.50 24.79
C ASN A 189 15.96 -32.59 24.68
N THR A 190 16.99 -32.43 25.48
CA THR A 190 17.79 -33.54 26.00
C THR A 190 17.69 -33.42 27.51
N MET A 191 16.56 -33.87 28.06
CA MET A 191 16.58 -34.40 29.42
C MET A 191 17.03 -35.84 29.32
N ILE A 192 18.23 -36.02 29.84
CA ILE A 192 18.92 -37.27 30.08
C ILE A 192 18.01 -38.17 30.92
N LEU A 193 17.91 -39.43 30.51
CA LEU A 193 17.36 -40.52 31.32
C LEU A 193 18.24 -40.65 32.57
N ASP A 194 17.67 -40.41 33.75
CA ASP A 194 18.23 -40.95 34.98
C ASP A 194 17.39 -42.19 35.36
N ASP A 195 18.09 -43.31 35.39
CA ASP A 195 17.67 -44.62 35.87
C ASP A 195 17.26 -44.56 37.35
N GLU A 196 16.13 -45.20 37.68
CA GLU A 196 15.96 -45.93 38.95
C GLU A 196 15.00 -47.12 38.76
#